data_AF-A0A3S0XRY2-F1
#
_entry.id   AF-A0A3S0XRY2-F1
#
_cell.length_a   1.000
_cell.length_b   1.000
_cell.length_c   1.000
_cell.angle_alpha   90.00
_cell.angle_beta   90.00
_cell.angle_gamma   90.00
#
_symmetry.space_group_name_H-M   'P 1'
#
loop_
_entity.id
_entity.type
_entity.pdbx_description
1 polymer ?
#
loop_
_entity_poly.entity_id
_entity_poly.type
_entity_poly.pdbx_seq_one_letter_code
_entity_poly.pdbx_strand_id
1 'polypeptide(L)'
;MNLTVQAQSGIPTIFDTPNNSVQAGIHGTGGPGGSDGFDGSALGNSIFLRTGSSLTFMAQDTQDLLTLGAQVAFTDDTVFGTGGTNVLIRGKGTVVYNGTSDYQGTVKVDNANFKVNGQINQAPVFVCRNSSVSTQRGKLSGSGTLTGNVFANSGTISPDTGATLSLGSLSLNSTSGGGIGSLVHIEINSNGTSLVAVNGPATLAGTLEINLDSNAQPGQYTVLTSSGITGTFDTVTVTGNSSGFAGQTPLYTLSYLPVGAPTYVQFNFLGYPLPPSSVDIPATVNGSPILNPAVVCCGRPVILGPLPVPGSGPTTYSIINQTGNVTCHIGQTTSQTYLKMNGKNGSCTIIGTKDGIVSNPLKVIAP
;
A
#
# COMPACT_ATOMS: atom_id res chain seq x y z
N MET A 1 32.01 0.75 -22.93
CA MET A 1 31.48 -0.61 -23.19
C MET A 1 30.04 -0.66 -22.68
N ASN A 2 29.12 -1.34 -23.36
CA ASN A 2 27.74 -1.48 -22.92
C ASN A 2 27.42 -2.97 -22.78
N LEU A 3 27.16 -3.43 -21.55
CA LEU A 3 26.74 -4.81 -21.28
C LEU A 3 25.25 -4.79 -20.92
N THR A 4 24.48 -5.69 -21.54
CA THR A 4 23.07 -5.90 -21.19
C THR A 4 22.87 -7.34 -20.74
N VAL A 5 22.30 -7.51 -19.55
CA VAL A 5 21.81 -8.78 -19.03
C VAL A 5 20.30 -8.71 -19.01
N GLN A 6 19.63 -9.61 -19.73
CA GLN A 6 18.20 -9.53 -19.99
C GLN A 6 17.48 -10.80 -19.53
N ALA A 7 16.31 -10.62 -18.91
CA ALA A 7 15.39 -11.70 -18.62
C ALA A 7 14.86 -12.34 -19.91
N GLN A 8 14.72 -13.66 -19.91
CA GLN A 8 13.88 -14.36 -20.87
C GLN A 8 12.41 -14.03 -20.60
N SER A 9 11.65 -13.75 -21.66
CA SER A 9 10.27 -13.29 -21.53
C SER A 9 9.40 -14.34 -20.83
N GLY A 10 8.73 -13.93 -19.74
CA GLY A 10 7.81 -14.77 -18.97
C GLY A 10 8.43 -15.97 -18.24
N ILE A 11 9.77 -16.09 -18.20
CA ILE A 11 10.48 -17.19 -17.54
C ILE A 11 11.45 -16.61 -16.49
N PRO A 12 11.43 -17.09 -15.23
CA PRO A 12 12.44 -16.73 -14.24
C PRO A 12 13.85 -16.99 -14.77
N THR A 13 14.62 -15.92 -14.92
CA THR A 13 15.99 -15.94 -15.44
C THR A 13 16.95 -15.66 -14.31
N ILE A 14 17.99 -16.48 -14.18
CA ILE A 14 19.04 -16.29 -13.17
C ILE A 14 20.33 -15.93 -13.89
N PHE A 15 20.95 -14.84 -13.44
CA PHE A 15 22.32 -14.49 -13.80
C PHE A 15 23.17 -14.55 -12.53
N ASP A 16 24.20 -15.40 -12.53
CA ASP A 16 25.02 -15.63 -11.36
C ASP A 16 26.50 -15.77 -11.75
N THR A 17 27.37 -15.61 -10.76
CA THR A 17 28.81 -15.84 -10.88
C THR A 17 29.28 -16.75 -9.75
N PRO A 18 30.33 -17.56 -9.95
CA PRO A 18 30.79 -18.48 -8.90
C PRO A 18 31.45 -17.74 -7.72
N ASN A 19 32.03 -16.57 -7.97
CA ASN A 19 32.62 -15.69 -6.97
C ASN A 19 32.67 -14.24 -7.47
N ASN A 20 32.92 -13.30 -6.56
CA ASN A 20 33.17 -11.89 -6.83
C ASN A 20 34.63 -11.48 -6.59
N SER A 21 35.54 -12.43 -6.38
CA SER A 21 36.94 -12.15 -6.06
C SER A 21 37.77 -11.90 -7.31
N VAL A 22 38.60 -10.86 -7.28
CA VAL A 22 39.62 -10.60 -8.30
C VAL A 22 41.00 -10.90 -7.73
N GLN A 23 41.91 -11.39 -8.58
CA GLN A 23 43.30 -11.65 -8.22
C GLN A 23 44.22 -10.73 -9.03
N ALA A 24 45.22 -10.15 -8.36
CA ALA A 24 46.26 -9.37 -9.01
C ALA A 24 47.08 -10.27 -9.95
N GLY A 25 47.41 -9.74 -11.13
CA GLY A 25 48.39 -10.38 -12.01
C GLY A 25 49.78 -10.35 -11.38
N ILE A 26 50.54 -11.44 -11.54
CA ILE A 26 51.94 -11.50 -11.07
C ILE A 26 52.82 -10.70 -12.04
N HIS A 27 53.80 -9.98 -11.52
CA HIS A 27 54.79 -9.26 -12.30
C HIS A 27 55.51 -10.16 -13.32
N GLY A 28 55.85 -9.56 -14.46
CA GLY A 28 56.74 -10.20 -15.43
C GLY A 28 58.20 -10.13 -14.97
N THR A 29 58.97 -11.17 -15.24
CA THR A 29 60.41 -11.20 -14.95
C THR A 29 61.21 -10.42 -15.99
N GLY A 30 62.13 -9.57 -15.54
CA GLY A 30 63.02 -8.78 -16.38
C GLY A 30 64.12 -9.63 -17.03
N GLY A 31 64.48 -9.31 -18.28
CA GLY A 31 65.63 -9.91 -18.95
C GLY A 31 66.98 -9.36 -18.43
N PRO A 32 68.13 -9.87 -18.91
CA PRO A 32 69.44 -9.41 -18.46
C PRO A 32 69.61 -7.88 -18.56
N GLY A 33 69.85 -7.23 -17.42
CA GLY A 33 69.99 -5.76 -17.33
C GLY A 33 68.67 -4.99 -17.12
N GLY A 34 67.52 -5.67 -17.12
CA GLY A 34 66.21 -5.12 -16.77
C GLY A 34 65.75 -5.54 -15.37
N SER A 35 64.99 -4.69 -14.70
CA SER A 35 64.26 -5.06 -13.47
C SER A 35 62.97 -5.81 -13.82
N ASP A 36 62.49 -6.62 -12.88
CA ASP A 36 61.14 -7.17 -12.94
C ASP A 36 60.08 -6.06 -13.02
N GLY A 37 58.92 -6.39 -13.57
CA GLY A 37 57.75 -5.52 -13.53
C GLY A 37 57.19 -5.40 -12.12
N PHE A 38 56.17 -4.55 -11.96
CA PHE A 38 55.36 -4.54 -10.74
C PHE A 38 54.21 -5.53 -10.84
N ASP A 39 53.78 -6.06 -9.70
CA ASP A 39 52.52 -6.81 -9.63
C ASP A 39 51.36 -5.91 -10.07
N GLY A 40 50.34 -6.56 -10.64
CA GLY A 40 49.08 -5.88 -10.97
C GLY A 40 48.27 -5.54 -9.71
N SER A 41 47.18 -4.82 -9.92
CA SER A 41 46.21 -4.53 -8.86
C SER A 41 44.97 -5.41 -9.00
N ALA A 42 44.52 -5.99 -7.88
CA ALA A 42 43.27 -6.73 -7.80
C ALA A 42 42.09 -5.74 -7.67
N LEU A 43 41.70 -5.11 -8.77
CA LEU A 43 40.64 -4.11 -8.81
C LEU A 43 39.46 -4.65 -9.60
N GLY A 44 38.27 -4.58 -9.00
CA GLY A 44 37.05 -5.07 -9.61
C GLY A 44 36.20 -5.93 -8.68
N ASN A 45 35.09 -6.38 -9.25
CA ASN A 45 34.20 -7.40 -8.73
C ASN A 45 33.81 -8.31 -9.91
N SER A 46 32.79 -9.16 -9.76
CA SER A 46 32.28 -10.00 -10.84
C SER A 46 31.98 -9.23 -12.15
N ILE A 47 31.63 -7.94 -12.04
CA ILE A 47 31.48 -7.01 -13.16
C ILE A 47 32.26 -5.72 -12.84
N PHE A 48 33.17 -5.31 -13.72
CA PHE A 48 33.94 -4.07 -13.59
C PHE A 48 33.57 -3.06 -14.68
N LEU A 49 33.10 -1.87 -14.28
CA LEU A 49 32.69 -0.82 -15.21
C LEU A 49 33.80 0.23 -15.38
N ARG A 50 34.36 0.34 -16.59
CA ARG A 50 35.27 1.43 -16.95
C ARG A 50 34.54 2.74 -17.24
N THR A 51 35.25 3.87 -17.12
CA THR A 51 34.76 5.22 -17.46
C THR A 51 33.90 5.23 -18.75
N GLY A 52 32.71 5.83 -18.66
CA GLY A 52 31.75 5.91 -19.77
C GLY A 52 31.04 4.59 -20.14
N SER A 53 31.23 3.52 -19.38
CA SER A 53 30.54 2.24 -19.61
C SER A 53 29.17 2.20 -18.92
N SER A 54 28.28 1.38 -19.47
CA SER A 54 26.97 1.11 -18.88
C SER A 54 26.70 -0.38 -18.73
N LEU A 55 26.04 -0.74 -17.63
CA LEU A 55 25.49 -2.06 -17.37
C LEU A 55 23.97 -1.93 -17.32
N THR A 56 23.27 -2.66 -18.17
CA THR A 56 21.80 -2.67 -18.18
C THR A 56 21.28 -4.01 -17.71
N PHE A 57 20.45 -4.00 -16.68
CA PHE A 57 19.62 -5.13 -16.28
C PHE A 57 18.20 -4.90 -16.83
N MET A 58 17.74 -5.78 -17.70
CA MET A 58 16.50 -5.63 -18.45
C MET A 58 15.49 -6.72 -18.08
N ALA A 59 14.31 -6.32 -17.59
CA ALA A 59 13.14 -7.18 -17.44
C ALA A 59 11.99 -6.52 -18.22
N GLN A 60 11.86 -6.87 -19.50
CA GLN A 60 11.16 -6.04 -20.48
C GLN A 60 9.65 -5.99 -20.24
N ASP A 61 9.05 -7.14 -19.98
CA ASP A 61 7.62 -7.30 -19.77
C ASP A 61 7.26 -7.46 -18.30
N THR A 62 5.99 -7.23 -17.94
CA THR A 62 5.53 -7.20 -16.54
C THR A 62 5.70 -8.53 -15.80
N GLN A 63 5.76 -9.64 -16.54
CA GLN A 63 5.96 -10.99 -16.00
C GLN A 63 7.45 -11.41 -15.98
N ASP A 64 8.34 -10.58 -16.51
CA ASP A 64 9.76 -10.91 -16.57
C ASP A 64 10.37 -10.82 -15.17
N LEU A 65 11.20 -11.81 -14.86
CA LEU A 65 11.93 -11.89 -13.60
C LEU A 65 13.40 -12.19 -13.89
N LEU A 66 14.27 -11.22 -13.65
CA LEU A 66 15.73 -11.39 -13.66
C LEU A 66 16.24 -11.43 -12.23
N THR A 67 16.83 -12.54 -11.80
CA THR A 67 17.45 -12.68 -10.49
C THR A 67 18.96 -12.67 -10.62
N LEU A 68 19.60 -11.71 -9.95
CA LEU A 68 21.04 -11.61 -9.83
C LEU A 68 21.48 -12.33 -8.55
N GLY A 69 22.37 -13.31 -8.69
CA GLY A 69 22.85 -14.12 -7.58
C GLY A 69 23.66 -13.34 -6.53
N ALA A 70 23.90 -13.97 -5.38
CA ALA A 70 24.58 -13.33 -4.24
C ALA A 70 26.04 -12.94 -4.53
N GLN A 71 26.66 -13.65 -5.47
CA GLN A 71 28.04 -13.36 -5.89
C GLN A 71 28.10 -12.32 -7.03
N VAL A 72 26.95 -11.89 -7.57
CA VAL A 72 26.93 -10.82 -8.55
C VAL A 72 27.19 -9.49 -7.85
N ALA A 73 28.40 -8.98 -8.01
CA ALA A 73 28.85 -7.70 -7.52
C ALA A 73 29.40 -6.88 -8.68
N PHE A 74 29.05 -5.60 -8.73
CA PHE A 74 29.60 -4.66 -9.70
C PHE A 74 30.38 -3.56 -8.98
N THR A 75 31.39 -3.01 -9.63
CA THR A 75 32.17 -1.87 -9.13
C THR A 75 32.63 -1.03 -10.32
N ASP A 76 33.01 0.22 -10.07
CA ASP A 76 33.44 1.14 -11.11
C ASP A 76 34.89 1.55 -11.02
N ASP A 77 35.36 2.05 -12.15
CA ASP A 77 36.74 2.48 -12.36
C ASP A 77 37.00 3.89 -11.81
N THR A 78 36.64 4.12 -10.56
CA THR A 78 36.98 5.36 -9.84
C THR A 78 38.47 5.47 -9.56
N VAL A 79 39.21 4.35 -9.65
CA VAL A 79 40.65 4.27 -9.41
C VAL A 79 41.46 4.66 -10.65
N PHE A 80 41.03 4.31 -11.87
CA PHE A 80 41.78 4.61 -13.11
C PHE A 80 41.13 5.65 -14.04
N GLY A 81 39.93 6.16 -13.75
CA GLY A 81 39.27 7.15 -14.63
C GLY A 81 38.27 8.08 -13.95
N THR A 82 37.69 9.02 -14.73
CA THR A 82 36.93 10.19 -14.24
C THR A 82 35.46 9.92 -13.89
N GLY A 83 35.07 8.67 -13.62
CA GLY A 83 33.69 8.30 -13.27
C GLY A 83 32.72 8.23 -14.47
N GLY A 84 31.43 8.45 -14.25
CA GLY A 84 30.40 8.47 -15.31
C GLY A 84 29.91 7.09 -15.76
N THR A 85 30.07 6.07 -14.92
CA THR A 85 29.49 4.75 -15.11
C THR A 85 28.01 4.75 -14.71
N ASN A 86 27.21 3.92 -15.38
CA ASN A 86 25.78 3.80 -15.09
C ASN A 86 25.35 2.34 -15.00
N VAL A 87 24.60 2.00 -13.96
CA VAL A 87 23.82 0.77 -13.86
C VAL A 87 22.36 1.14 -14.10
N LEU A 88 21.76 0.54 -15.12
CA LEU A 88 20.43 0.87 -15.61
C LEU A 88 19.50 -0.32 -15.38
N ILE A 89 18.46 -0.13 -14.58
CA ILE A 89 17.39 -1.11 -14.38
C ILE A 89 16.21 -0.69 -15.24
N ARG A 90 15.85 -1.50 -16.24
CA ARG A 90 14.88 -1.11 -17.28
C ARG A 90 13.84 -2.18 -17.56
N GLY A 91 12.72 -1.71 -18.10
CA GLY A 91 11.61 -2.53 -18.56
C GLY A 91 10.38 -2.37 -17.66
N LYS A 92 9.54 -3.41 -17.57
CA LYS A 92 8.29 -3.40 -16.79
C LYS A 92 8.24 -4.51 -15.74
N GLY A 93 9.14 -5.48 -15.82
CA GLY A 93 9.23 -6.63 -14.92
C GLY A 93 10.05 -6.33 -13.67
N THR A 94 10.55 -7.38 -13.04
CA THR A 94 11.32 -7.32 -11.80
C THR A 94 12.77 -7.76 -12.00
N VAL A 95 13.70 -6.95 -11.51
CA VAL A 95 15.11 -7.31 -11.35
C VAL A 95 15.39 -7.46 -9.85
N VAL A 96 15.72 -8.66 -9.41
CA VAL A 96 16.07 -8.99 -8.02
C VAL A 96 17.59 -8.96 -7.87
N TYR A 97 18.09 -8.18 -6.93
CA TYR A 97 19.51 -8.09 -6.59
C TYR A 97 19.78 -8.63 -5.19
N ASN A 98 20.52 -9.75 -5.12
CA ASN A 98 20.88 -10.41 -3.86
C ASN A 98 22.35 -10.20 -3.47
N GLY A 99 23.15 -9.56 -4.32
CA GLY A 99 24.59 -9.40 -4.09
C GLY A 99 24.97 -8.24 -3.19
N THR A 100 26.28 -8.06 -2.99
CA THR A 100 26.85 -6.90 -2.32
C THR A 100 27.78 -6.15 -3.28
N SER A 101 27.61 -4.84 -3.41
CA SER A 101 28.38 -4.00 -4.31
C SER A 101 28.87 -2.73 -3.60
N ASP A 102 30.10 -2.33 -3.91
CA ASP A 102 30.74 -1.08 -3.51
C ASP A 102 30.74 -0.03 -4.64
N TYR A 103 29.88 -0.22 -5.64
CA TYR A 103 29.78 0.64 -6.81
C TYR A 103 29.46 2.08 -6.43
N GLN A 104 30.25 3.03 -6.93
CA GLN A 104 30.10 4.46 -6.59
C GLN A 104 29.49 5.28 -7.72
N GLY A 105 29.28 4.65 -8.88
CA GLY A 105 28.59 5.25 -10.02
C GLY A 105 27.09 5.37 -9.78
N THR A 106 26.36 5.76 -10.83
CA THR A 106 24.90 6.00 -10.71
C THR A 106 24.10 4.73 -10.99
N VAL A 107 23.07 4.46 -10.17
CA VAL A 107 22.02 3.47 -10.46
C VAL A 107 20.75 4.19 -10.86
N LYS A 108 20.16 3.82 -12.00
CA LYS A 108 18.91 4.40 -12.49
C LYS A 108 17.87 3.32 -12.76
N VAL A 109 16.71 3.45 -12.13
CA VAL A 109 15.55 2.56 -12.30
C VAL A 109 14.50 3.29 -13.13
N ASP A 110 14.30 2.84 -14.36
CA ASP A 110 13.29 3.38 -15.28
C ASP A 110 12.18 2.33 -15.50
N ASN A 111 10.99 2.59 -14.93
CA ASN A 111 9.75 1.81 -15.04
C ASN A 111 9.75 0.39 -14.41
N ALA A 112 10.90 -0.29 -14.35
CA ALA A 112 11.01 -1.63 -13.77
C ALA A 112 10.91 -1.63 -12.24
N ASN A 113 10.69 -2.81 -11.66
CA ASN A 113 10.86 -3.03 -10.24
C ASN A 113 12.29 -3.52 -9.94
N PHE A 114 13.08 -2.70 -9.25
CA PHE A 114 14.36 -3.10 -8.71
C PHE A 114 14.18 -3.57 -7.26
N LYS A 115 14.20 -4.89 -7.06
CA LYS A 115 14.07 -5.52 -5.75
C LYS A 115 15.44 -5.80 -5.16
N VAL A 116 15.87 -5.02 -4.18
CA VAL A 116 17.16 -5.16 -3.52
C VAL A 116 16.99 -5.94 -2.22
N ASN A 117 17.58 -7.13 -2.15
CA ASN A 117 17.67 -7.95 -0.94
C ASN A 117 19.09 -7.94 -0.35
N GLY A 118 20.10 -7.63 -1.17
CA GLY A 118 21.48 -7.50 -0.75
C GLY A 118 21.86 -6.06 -0.36
N GLN A 119 23.05 -5.62 -0.75
CA GLN A 119 23.58 -4.31 -0.39
C GLN A 119 24.23 -3.57 -1.58
N ILE A 120 23.92 -2.28 -1.72
CA ILE A 120 24.63 -1.36 -2.62
C ILE A 120 25.18 -0.21 -1.78
N ASN A 121 26.50 -0.09 -1.73
CA ASN A 121 27.17 0.94 -0.95
C ASN A 121 27.41 2.18 -1.82
N GLN A 122 27.15 3.38 -1.28
CA GLN A 122 27.53 4.69 -1.83
C GLN A 122 26.80 5.15 -3.10
N ALA A 123 26.42 4.26 -4.02
CA ALA A 123 25.77 4.64 -5.28
C ALA A 123 24.52 5.50 -5.06
N PRO A 124 24.41 6.69 -5.71
CA PRO A 124 23.13 7.36 -5.81
C PRO A 124 22.17 6.54 -6.67
N VAL A 125 20.92 6.43 -6.21
CA VAL A 125 19.86 5.67 -6.88
C VAL A 125 18.72 6.59 -7.29
N PHE A 126 18.41 6.61 -8.58
CA PHE A 126 17.30 7.37 -9.15
C PHE A 126 16.17 6.43 -9.53
N VAL A 127 15.01 6.59 -8.90
CA VAL A 127 13.82 5.78 -9.17
C VAL A 127 12.81 6.64 -9.93
N CYS A 128 12.62 6.32 -11.19
CA CYS A 128 11.90 7.18 -12.13
C CYS A 128 10.86 6.42 -12.96
N ARG A 129 9.86 7.17 -13.44
CA ARG A 129 9.07 6.75 -14.60
C ARG A 129 9.70 7.33 -15.86
N ASN A 130 10.02 6.49 -16.84
CA ASN A 130 10.26 6.95 -18.19
C ASN A 130 8.96 6.85 -19.01
N SER A 131 8.31 7.99 -19.22
CA SER A 131 7.01 8.05 -19.90
C SER A 131 7.08 7.75 -21.39
N SER A 132 8.26 7.78 -22.02
CA SER A 132 8.41 7.35 -23.41
C SER A 132 8.40 5.83 -23.57
N VAL A 133 8.57 5.08 -22.46
CA VAL A 133 8.63 3.62 -22.44
C VAL A 133 7.35 3.02 -21.88
N SER A 134 6.84 3.53 -20.75
CA SER A 134 5.66 2.99 -20.08
C SER A 134 5.01 4.02 -19.14
N THR A 135 3.72 3.83 -18.86
CA THR A 135 3.00 4.56 -17.81
C THR A 135 3.34 4.08 -16.40
N GLN A 136 3.91 2.88 -16.27
CA GLN A 136 4.33 2.26 -15.01
C GLN A 136 5.46 3.05 -14.34
N ARG A 137 5.37 3.27 -13.02
CA ARG A 137 6.44 3.88 -12.22
C ARG A 137 7.61 2.91 -12.07
N GLY A 138 8.84 3.42 -12.07
CA GLY A 138 9.95 2.65 -11.50
C GLY A 138 9.68 2.37 -10.04
N LYS A 139 10.09 1.20 -9.55
CA LYS A 139 9.87 0.77 -8.16
C LYS A 139 11.20 0.33 -7.56
N LEU A 140 11.50 0.78 -6.35
CA LEU A 140 12.56 0.24 -5.49
C LEU A 140 11.89 -0.54 -4.37
N SER A 141 12.19 -1.84 -4.28
CA SER A 141 11.57 -2.76 -3.33
C SER A 141 12.58 -3.71 -2.69
N GLY A 142 12.10 -4.65 -1.88
CA GLY A 142 12.93 -5.63 -1.17
C GLY A 142 13.14 -5.28 0.30
N SER A 143 14.20 -5.84 0.86
CA SER A 143 14.56 -5.77 2.29
C SER A 143 16.05 -5.46 2.52
N GLY A 144 16.76 -5.06 1.47
CA GLY A 144 18.19 -4.82 1.49
C GLY A 144 18.59 -3.43 1.98
N THR A 145 19.86 -3.10 1.78
CA THR A 145 20.47 -1.84 2.21
C THR A 145 21.09 -1.07 1.05
N LEU A 146 20.74 0.20 0.92
CA LEU A 146 21.36 1.15 0.00
C LEU A 146 21.91 2.31 0.81
N THR A 147 23.23 2.45 0.93
CA THR A 147 23.82 3.50 1.80
C THR A 147 23.99 4.85 1.10
N GLY A 148 23.82 4.89 -0.22
CA GLY A 148 23.84 6.11 -1.01
C GLY A 148 22.52 6.90 -0.95
N ASN A 149 22.49 8.02 -1.67
CA ASN A 149 21.30 8.87 -1.75
C ASN A 149 20.25 8.25 -2.67
N VAL A 150 19.00 8.18 -2.22
CA VAL A 150 17.88 7.70 -3.04
C VAL A 150 16.96 8.86 -3.43
N PHE A 151 16.79 9.04 -4.73
CA PHE A 151 15.92 10.05 -5.32
C PHE A 151 14.76 9.36 -6.02
N ALA A 152 13.55 9.49 -5.49
CA ALA A 152 12.36 9.09 -6.22
C ALA A 152 11.80 10.32 -6.95
N ASN A 153 11.69 10.24 -8.28
CA ASN A 153 11.05 11.27 -9.11
C ASN A 153 10.06 10.59 -10.06
N SER A 154 8.76 10.66 -9.72
CA SER A 154 7.73 9.78 -10.32
C SER A 154 7.94 8.28 -10.03
N GLY A 155 8.90 7.90 -9.19
CA GLY A 155 9.15 6.53 -8.76
C GLY A 155 8.35 6.11 -7.52
N THR A 156 8.48 4.83 -7.17
CA THR A 156 7.85 4.20 -6.00
C THR A 156 8.91 3.61 -5.08
N ILE A 157 8.83 3.89 -3.78
CA ILE A 157 9.58 3.18 -2.72
C ILE A 157 8.61 2.24 -2.02
N SER A 158 8.89 0.95 -2.02
CA SER A 158 7.94 -0.07 -1.56
C SER A 158 8.70 -1.28 -1.02
N PRO A 159 9.09 -1.26 0.26
CA PRO A 159 9.71 -2.41 0.90
C PRO A 159 8.79 -3.63 0.81
N ASP A 160 9.37 -4.82 0.90
CA ASP A 160 8.59 -6.05 1.01
C ASP A 160 7.71 -6.02 2.27
N THR A 161 6.54 -6.67 2.20
CA THR A 161 5.60 -6.74 3.31
C THR A 161 6.24 -7.31 4.57
N GLY A 162 6.13 -6.59 5.69
CA GLY A 162 6.75 -6.97 6.97
C GLY A 162 8.27 -6.85 7.02
N ALA A 163 8.90 -6.28 5.99
CA ALA A 163 10.34 -6.08 5.92
C ALA A 163 10.74 -4.61 5.98
N THR A 164 12.03 -4.38 6.24
CA THR A 164 12.63 -3.05 6.26
C THR A 164 13.54 -2.88 5.05
N LEU A 165 13.34 -1.81 4.27
CA LEU A 165 14.28 -1.37 3.25
C LEU A 165 15.10 -0.21 3.82
N SER A 166 16.42 -0.38 3.89
CA SER A 166 17.32 0.60 4.52
C SER A 166 17.98 1.49 3.47
N LEU A 167 17.88 2.82 3.63
CA LEU A 167 18.34 3.84 2.69
C LEU A 167 19.34 4.79 3.37
N GLY A 168 20.30 5.32 2.62
CA GLY A 168 21.27 6.31 3.10
C GLY A 168 20.62 7.67 3.31
N SER A 169 19.94 8.17 2.28
CA SER A 169 19.05 9.33 2.37
C SER A 169 17.86 9.14 1.42
N LEU A 170 16.81 9.93 1.61
CA LEU A 170 15.62 9.87 0.77
C LEU A 170 15.18 11.27 0.33
N SER A 171 15.02 11.48 -0.98
CA SER A 171 14.37 12.67 -1.53
C SER A 171 13.19 12.26 -2.40
N LEU A 172 11.99 12.70 -2.00
CA LEU A 172 10.76 12.54 -2.76
C LEU A 172 10.43 13.84 -3.50
N ASN A 173 9.59 13.76 -4.53
CA ASN A 173 9.16 14.90 -5.32
C ASN A 173 7.63 14.98 -5.37
N SER A 174 7.09 16.19 -5.26
CA SER A 174 5.66 16.45 -5.45
C SER A 174 5.25 16.26 -6.92
N THR A 175 3.95 16.20 -7.17
CA THR A 175 3.41 16.33 -8.52
C THR A 175 3.71 17.73 -9.06
N SER A 176 4.25 17.84 -10.29
CA SER A 176 4.46 19.13 -10.95
C SER A 176 4.24 19.01 -12.45
N GLY A 177 3.73 20.09 -13.08
CA GLY A 177 3.65 20.22 -14.55
C GLY A 177 2.88 19.12 -15.31
N GLY A 178 1.83 18.54 -14.72
CA GLY A 178 1.07 17.42 -15.32
C GLY A 178 1.75 16.04 -15.20
N GLY A 179 2.89 15.95 -14.51
CA GLY A 179 3.55 14.71 -14.13
C GLY A 179 2.96 14.08 -12.87
N ILE A 180 3.45 12.88 -12.54
CA ILE A 180 3.09 12.17 -11.30
C ILE A 180 4.20 12.36 -10.25
N GLY A 181 3.84 12.67 -9.01
CA GLY A 181 4.80 12.80 -7.90
C GLY A 181 5.30 11.44 -7.43
N SER A 182 6.22 11.41 -6.47
CA SER A 182 6.74 10.18 -5.88
C SER A 182 5.69 9.44 -5.06
N LEU A 183 5.87 8.13 -4.91
CA LEU A 183 4.99 7.26 -4.14
C LEU A 183 5.80 6.50 -3.09
N VAL A 184 5.39 6.53 -1.83
CA VAL A 184 5.84 5.59 -0.81
C VAL A 184 4.69 4.64 -0.55
N HIS A 185 4.92 3.35 -0.73
CA HIS A 185 3.91 2.32 -0.59
C HIS A 185 4.25 1.40 0.57
N ILE A 186 3.30 1.28 1.49
CA ILE A 186 3.43 0.55 2.75
C ILE A 186 2.32 -0.48 2.84
N GLU A 187 2.70 -1.70 3.22
CA GLU A 187 1.79 -2.82 3.43
C GLU A 187 1.74 -3.12 4.92
N ILE A 188 0.54 -3.18 5.49
CA ILE A 188 0.29 -3.52 6.90
C ILE A 188 -0.62 -4.74 6.93
N ASN A 189 -0.16 -5.79 7.59
CA ASN A 189 -0.91 -7.03 7.77
C ASN A 189 -0.75 -7.58 9.19
N SER A 190 -1.27 -8.79 9.43
CA SER A 190 -1.16 -9.46 10.73
C SER A 190 0.27 -9.72 11.19
N ASN A 191 1.24 -9.73 10.26
CA ASN A 191 2.65 -9.99 10.53
C ASN A 191 3.45 -8.70 10.79
N GLY A 192 2.83 -7.53 10.63
CA GLY A 192 3.44 -6.23 10.89
C GLY A 192 3.30 -5.24 9.74
N THR A 193 4.19 -4.25 9.71
CA THR A 193 4.24 -3.19 8.69
C THR A 193 5.52 -3.31 7.90
N SER A 194 5.49 -3.00 6.60
CA SER A 194 6.72 -2.65 5.89
C SER A 194 7.26 -1.31 6.39
N LEU A 195 8.58 -1.14 6.37
CA LEU A 195 9.27 0.03 6.89
C LEU A 195 10.30 0.57 5.89
N VAL A 196 10.26 1.87 5.64
CA VAL A 196 11.37 2.60 5.00
C VAL A 196 12.27 3.17 6.09
N ALA A 197 13.45 2.60 6.28
CA ALA A 197 14.43 3.08 7.24
C ALA A 197 15.47 3.96 6.55
N VAL A 198 15.53 5.25 6.89
CA VAL A 198 16.50 6.18 6.32
C VAL A 198 17.55 6.51 7.38
N ASN A 199 18.82 6.24 7.11
CA ASN A 199 19.90 6.45 8.08
C ASN A 199 20.36 7.92 8.14
N GLY A 200 20.18 8.66 7.05
CA GLY A 200 20.42 10.09 6.93
C GLY A 200 19.10 10.88 6.80
N PRO A 201 19.13 12.09 6.20
CA PRO A 201 17.96 12.94 6.08
C PRO A 201 16.94 12.41 5.06
N ALA A 202 15.67 12.76 5.30
CA ALA A 202 14.56 12.48 4.40
C ALA A 202 13.78 13.76 4.07
N THR A 203 13.55 14.00 2.78
CA THR A 203 12.69 15.09 2.28
C THR A 203 11.43 14.47 1.70
N LEU A 204 10.29 14.67 2.38
CA LEU A 204 9.01 14.08 2.03
C LEU A 204 8.20 14.99 1.11
N ALA A 205 7.53 14.35 0.15
CA ALA A 205 6.64 14.92 -0.85
C ALA A 205 5.88 13.77 -1.53
N GLY A 206 4.93 14.09 -2.41
CA GLY A 206 4.19 13.10 -3.19
C GLY A 206 3.11 12.36 -2.36
N THR A 207 2.92 11.08 -2.63
CA THR A 207 1.85 10.28 -2.01
C THR A 207 2.43 9.23 -1.06
N LEU A 208 1.87 9.13 0.14
CA LEU A 208 1.97 7.95 1.00
C LEU A 208 0.75 7.06 0.73
N GLU A 209 0.96 5.86 0.23
CA GLU A 209 -0.06 4.84 0.05
C GLU A 209 0.13 3.75 1.09
N ILE A 210 -0.92 3.46 1.85
CA ILE A 210 -0.96 2.40 2.85
C ILE A 210 -2.03 1.41 2.45
N ASN A 211 -1.63 0.17 2.26
CA ASN A 211 -2.53 -0.95 2.06
C ASN A 211 -2.68 -1.70 3.39
N LEU A 212 -3.92 -1.76 3.86
CA LEU A 212 -4.31 -2.54 5.03
C LEU A 212 -4.88 -3.88 4.57
N ASP A 213 -4.21 -4.96 4.96
CA ASP A 213 -4.77 -6.30 4.83
C ASP A 213 -6.07 -6.40 5.63
N SER A 214 -6.97 -7.27 5.18
CA SER A 214 -8.19 -7.69 5.88
C SER A 214 -8.01 -7.99 7.37
N ASN A 215 -6.83 -8.49 7.76
CA ASN A 215 -6.49 -8.95 9.10
C ASN A 215 -5.58 -7.97 9.87
N ALA A 216 -5.28 -6.79 9.30
CA ALA A 216 -4.53 -5.75 10.00
C ALA A 216 -5.26 -5.35 11.29
N GLN A 217 -4.52 -5.31 12.40
CA GLN A 217 -5.10 -4.98 13.71
C GLN A 217 -5.01 -3.46 13.96
N PRO A 218 -5.97 -2.84 14.64
CA PRO A 218 -5.82 -1.48 15.13
C PRO A 218 -4.55 -1.34 15.98
N GLY A 219 -3.81 -0.24 15.81
CA GLY A 219 -2.53 -0.05 16.47
C GLY A 219 -1.66 1.02 15.81
N GLN A 220 -0.50 1.26 16.42
CA GLN A 220 0.50 2.20 15.93
C GLN A 220 1.55 1.47 15.09
N TYR A 221 1.80 2.00 13.90
CA TYR A 221 2.74 1.48 12.92
C TYR A 221 3.71 2.57 12.51
N THR A 222 5.01 2.31 12.67
CA THR A 222 6.05 3.21 12.13
C THR A 222 6.31 2.83 10.69
N VAL A 223 6.06 3.75 9.76
CA VAL A 223 6.12 3.49 8.32
C VAL A 223 7.38 4.05 7.67
N LEU A 224 7.98 5.08 8.30
CA LEU A 224 9.23 5.67 7.88
C LEU A 224 10.03 6.15 9.09
N THR A 225 11.35 5.92 9.10
CA THR A 225 12.31 6.49 10.06
C THR A 225 13.41 7.25 9.32
N SER A 226 14.01 8.25 9.96
CA SER A 226 15.04 9.13 9.39
C SER A 226 15.88 9.77 10.49
N SER A 227 17.10 10.20 10.17
CA SER A 227 17.87 11.08 11.08
C SER A 227 17.24 12.48 11.20
N GLY A 228 16.40 12.85 10.24
CA GLY A 228 15.63 14.09 10.24
C GLY A 228 14.70 14.13 9.04
N ILE A 229 13.45 14.53 9.26
CA ILE A 229 12.41 14.62 8.24
C ILE A 229 12.11 16.08 7.98
N THR A 230 12.11 16.45 6.70
CA THR A 230 11.62 17.74 6.22
C THR A 230 10.47 17.54 5.24
N GLY A 231 9.54 18.49 5.21
CA GLY A 231 8.31 18.37 4.42
C GLY A 231 7.31 17.36 5.00
N THR A 232 6.25 17.12 4.24
CA THR A 232 5.19 16.13 4.52
C THR A 232 4.79 15.49 3.20
N PHE A 233 4.13 14.34 3.25
CA PHE A 233 3.46 13.83 2.05
C PHE A 233 2.37 14.82 1.60
N ASP A 234 2.27 15.06 0.29
CA ASP A 234 1.24 15.92 -0.30
C ASP A 234 -0.14 15.28 -0.15
N THR A 235 -0.19 13.94 -0.22
CA THR A 235 -1.41 13.14 -0.14
C THR A 235 -1.15 11.85 0.63
N VAL A 236 -2.18 11.38 1.35
CA VAL A 236 -2.16 10.10 2.06
C VAL A 236 -3.37 9.31 1.60
N THR A 237 -3.12 8.14 1.00
CA THR A 237 -4.15 7.22 0.54
C THR A 237 -4.07 5.96 1.38
N VAL A 238 -5.17 5.61 2.02
CA VAL A 238 -5.25 4.36 2.79
C VAL A 238 -6.33 3.51 2.16
N THR A 239 -5.92 2.35 1.64
CA THR A 239 -6.85 1.35 1.12
C THR A 239 -6.93 0.18 2.09
N GLY A 240 -8.10 -0.44 2.19
CA GLY A 240 -8.32 -1.58 3.06
C GLY A 240 -9.30 -2.54 2.44
N ASN A 241 -8.98 -3.84 2.48
CA ASN A 241 -9.84 -4.90 1.99
C ASN A 241 -10.27 -5.80 3.14
N SER A 242 -11.05 -5.28 4.10
CA SER A 242 -11.64 -6.16 5.10
C SER A 242 -12.86 -6.88 4.52
N SER A 243 -12.88 -8.20 4.67
CA SER A 243 -13.97 -9.07 4.20
C SER A 243 -15.33 -8.76 4.83
N GLY A 244 -15.34 -8.04 5.96
CA GLY A 244 -16.55 -7.57 6.66
C GLY A 244 -16.91 -6.09 6.45
N PHE A 245 -16.00 -5.26 5.90
CA PHE A 245 -16.22 -3.82 5.71
C PHE A 245 -15.84 -3.37 4.29
N ALA A 246 -16.11 -4.19 3.28
CA ALA A 246 -15.86 -3.85 1.88
C ALA A 246 -16.45 -2.47 1.53
N GLY A 247 -15.59 -1.54 1.09
CA GLY A 247 -15.97 -0.17 0.74
C GLY A 247 -15.97 0.84 1.90
N GLN A 248 -15.65 0.45 3.14
CA GLN A 248 -15.52 1.40 4.25
C GLN A 248 -14.11 2.00 4.32
N THR A 249 -14.06 3.31 4.54
CA THR A 249 -12.79 4.04 4.72
C THR A 249 -12.23 3.77 6.13
N PRO A 250 -10.99 3.27 6.27
CA PRO A 250 -10.33 3.08 7.56
C PRO A 250 -10.31 4.38 8.39
N LEU A 251 -10.48 4.25 9.71
CA LEU A 251 -10.22 5.36 10.65
C LEU A 251 -8.74 5.34 11.02
N TYR A 252 -8.05 6.47 10.87
CA TYR A 252 -6.63 6.57 11.17
C TYR A 252 -6.19 7.98 11.52
N THR A 253 -5.00 8.08 12.10
CA THR A 253 -4.24 9.34 12.19
C THR A 253 -2.83 9.12 11.68
N LEU A 254 -2.22 10.17 11.12
CA LEU A 254 -0.83 10.17 10.68
C LEU A 254 -0.09 11.28 11.43
N SER A 255 1.03 10.93 12.07
CA SER A 255 1.81 11.87 12.88
C SER A 255 3.27 11.87 12.46
N TYR A 256 3.87 13.06 12.45
CA TYR A 256 5.31 13.27 12.23
C TYR A 256 5.93 13.60 13.58
N LEU A 257 6.74 12.70 14.11
CA LEU A 257 7.19 12.74 15.50
C LEU A 257 8.72 12.70 15.62
N PRO A 258 9.30 13.37 16.64
CA PRO A 258 8.64 14.35 17.52
C PRO A 258 8.25 15.63 16.76
N VAL A 259 7.26 16.36 17.28
CA VAL A 259 6.81 17.63 16.67
C VAL A 259 7.96 18.63 16.67
N GLY A 260 8.16 19.32 15.53
CA GLY A 260 9.20 20.34 15.34
C GLY A 260 10.54 19.81 14.84
N ALA A 261 10.89 18.55 15.13
CA ALA A 261 12.09 17.88 14.61
C ALA A 261 11.79 16.40 14.31
N PRO A 262 10.94 16.09 13.30
CA PRO A 262 10.46 14.74 13.14
C PRO A 262 11.58 13.80 12.67
N THR A 263 11.62 12.60 13.24
CA THR A 263 12.55 11.52 12.92
C THR A 263 11.82 10.26 12.49
N TYR A 264 10.50 10.20 12.63
CA TYR A 264 9.69 9.13 12.10
C TYR A 264 8.28 9.58 11.74
N VAL A 265 7.64 8.81 10.85
CA VAL A 265 6.23 8.93 10.48
C VAL A 265 5.49 7.75 11.11
N GLN A 266 4.52 8.06 11.95
CA GLN A 266 3.67 7.07 12.62
C GLN A 266 2.26 7.11 12.05
N PHE A 267 1.80 5.95 11.59
CA PHE A 267 0.43 5.69 11.21
C PHE A 267 -0.28 4.97 12.35
N ASN A 268 -1.37 5.54 12.85
CA ASN A 268 -2.17 4.93 13.91
C ASN A 268 -3.52 4.50 13.34
N PHE A 269 -3.68 3.20 13.14
CA PHE A 269 -4.91 2.59 12.64
C PHE A 269 -5.89 2.40 13.80
N LEU A 270 -7.06 3.03 13.71
CA LEU A 270 -8.09 3.01 14.75
C LEU A 270 -9.16 1.93 14.50
N GLY A 271 -9.05 1.19 13.39
CA GLY A 271 -10.04 0.23 12.94
C GLY A 271 -10.90 0.76 11.79
N TYR A 272 -11.82 -0.07 11.33
CA TYR A 272 -12.87 0.36 10.40
C TYR A 272 -13.98 1.02 11.20
N PRO A 273 -14.74 1.96 10.59
CA PRO A 273 -16.01 2.36 11.16
C PRO A 273 -16.79 1.08 11.42
N LEU A 274 -17.45 1.01 12.58
CA LEU A 274 -18.45 -0.02 12.73
C LEU A 274 -19.45 0.20 11.59
N PRO A 275 -19.94 -0.85 10.90
CA PRO A 275 -21.12 -0.71 10.08
C PRO A 275 -22.13 0.00 10.97
N PRO A 276 -22.97 0.90 10.44
CA PRO A 276 -24.07 1.40 11.24
C PRO A 276 -24.71 0.17 11.86
N SER A 277 -24.55 0.02 13.18
CA SER A 277 -25.14 -1.09 13.90
C SER A 277 -26.57 -1.06 13.42
N SER A 278 -27.07 -2.17 12.85
CA SER A 278 -28.50 -2.28 12.56
C SER A 278 -29.18 -1.67 13.76
N VAL A 279 -29.85 -0.54 13.55
CA VAL A 279 -30.34 0.25 14.65
C VAL A 279 -31.28 -0.67 15.38
N ASP A 280 -30.82 -1.20 16.51
CA ASP A 280 -31.64 -1.93 17.45
C ASP A 280 -32.38 -0.82 18.21
N ILE A 281 -33.25 -0.12 17.46
CA ILE A 281 -34.34 0.58 18.09
C ILE A 281 -35.43 -0.48 18.23
N PRO A 282 -35.67 -0.90 19.47
CA PRO A 282 -36.63 -1.93 19.79
C PRO A 282 -37.99 -1.63 19.21
N ALA A 283 -38.71 -2.69 18.84
CA ALA A 283 -40.15 -2.66 18.63
C ALA A 283 -40.95 -2.01 19.80
N THR A 284 -40.33 -1.70 20.95
CA THR A 284 -40.86 -0.94 22.11
C THR A 284 -39.80 -0.65 23.21
N VAL A 285 -38.77 0.19 23.10
CA VAL A 285 -37.70 0.38 24.15
C VAL A 285 -36.97 -0.91 24.68
N ASN A 286 -37.45 -2.13 24.40
CA ASN A 286 -36.93 -3.44 24.81
C ASN A 286 -37.24 -4.60 23.81
N GLY A 287 -37.87 -4.33 22.66
CA GLY A 287 -38.10 -5.31 21.60
C GLY A 287 -39.39 -6.12 21.76
N SER A 288 -40.23 -5.79 22.73
CA SER A 288 -41.47 -6.51 22.99
C SER A 288 -42.56 -6.19 21.96
N PRO A 289 -43.46 -7.14 21.68
CA PRO A 289 -44.68 -6.85 20.91
C PRO A 289 -45.48 -5.70 21.55
N ILE A 290 -46.06 -4.83 20.71
CA ILE A 290 -47.02 -3.84 21.20
C ILE A 290 -48.33 -4.58 21.49
N LEU A 291 -48.68 -4.69 22.77
CA LEU A 291 -50.00 -5.12 23.23
C LEU A 291 -50.95 -3.94 23.13
N ASN A 292 -52.01 -4.06 22.33
CA ASN A 292 -53.06 -3.05 22.29
C ASN A 292 -54.02 -3.27 23.49
N PRO A 293 -54.02 -2.40 24.52
CA PRO A 293 -54.69 -2.69 25.79
C PRO A 293 -56.22 -2.54 25.75
N ALA A 294 -56.80 -2.04 24.65
CA ALA A 294 -58.24 -1.82 24.56
C ALA A 294 -58.93 -2.92 23.75
N VAL A 295 -59.83 -3.64 24.42
CA VAL A 295 -60.73 -4.63 23.82
C VAL A 295 -61.45 -4.03 22.61
N VAL A 296 -61.01 -4.56 21.49
CA VAL A 296 -61.57 -4.56 20.15
C VAL A 296 -63.10 -4.71 20.15
N CYS A 297 -63.79 -3.59 19.92
CA CYS A 297 -65.06 -3.57 19.19
C CYS A 297 -65.11 -2.46 18.11
N CYS A 298 -64.15 -1.51 18.08
CA CYS A 298 -64.28 -0.30 17.25
C CYS A 298 -63.03 0.08 16.43
N GLY A 299 -61.95 -0.71 16.43
CA GLY A 299 -60.76 -0.43 15.61
C GLY A 299 -60.01 0.83 16.02
N ARG A 300 -59.53 0.91 17.26
CA ARG A 300 -58.79 2.07 17.74
C ARG A 300 -57.46 2.19 16.96
N PRO A 301 -57.16 3.34 16.35
CA PRO A 301 -55.89 3.55 15.64
C PRO A 301 -54.70 3.47 16.60
N VAL A 302 -53.68 2.70 16.22
CA VAL A 302 -52.34 2.77 16.79
C VAL A 302 -51.54 3.76 15.96
N ILE A 303 -51.18 4.90 16.54
CA ILE A 303 -50.35 5.90 15.85
C ILE A 303 -48.97 5.29 15.64
N LEU A 304 -48.50 5.29 14.40
CA LEU A 304 -47.18 4.77 14.03
C LEU A 304 -46.19 5.94 13.97
N GLY A 305 -45.10 5.83 14.74
CA GLY A 305 -43.91 6.63 14.48
C GLY A 305 -43.16 6.15 13.24
N PRO A 306 -42.28 6.98 12.64
CA PRO A 306 -41.35 6.55 11.60
C PRO A 306 -40.60 5.28 12.02
N LEU A 307 -40.87 4.14 11.36
CA LEU A 307 -39.98 2.98 11.51
C LEU A 307 -38.59 3.39 11.02
N PRO A 308 -37.52 2.96 11.69
CA PRO A 308 -36.16 3.32 11.32
C PRO A 308 -35.85 2.71 9.95
N VAL A 309 -35.86 3.55 8.92
CA VAL A 309 -35.42 3.22 7.56
C VAL A 309 -34.38 4.25 7.13
N PRO A 310 -33.14 3.82 6.77
CA PRO A 310 -32.13 4.70 6.20
C PRO A 310 -32.65 5.44 4.97
N GLY A 311 -32.20 6.68 4.75
CA GLY A 311 -32.58 7.50 3.59
C GLY A 311 -33.40 8.75 3.92
N SER A 312 -33.42 9.69 2.98
CA SER A 312 -34.12 10.98 3.05
C SER A 312 -35.45 10.91 2.32
N GLY A 313 -36.57 11.20 2.99
CA GLY A 313 -37.89 11.21 2.36
C GLY A 313 -38.96 10.51 3.20
N PRO A 314 -40.21 10.45 2.69
CA PRO A 314 -41.33 9.83 3.39
C PRO A 314 -41.21 8.29 3.41
N THR A 315 -41.54 7.68 4.55
CA THR A 315 -41.61 6.22 4.69
C THR A 315 -42.99 5.70 4.30
N THR A 316 -43.06 4.66 3.47
CA THR A 316 -44.30 3.95 3.14
C THR A 316 -44.43 2.72 4.03
N TYR A 317 -45.63 2.41 4.52
CA TYR A 317 -45.86 1.25 5.40
C TYR A 317 -46.69 0.18 4.71
N SER A 318 -46.32 -1.08 4.93
CA SER A 318 -47.06 -2.23 4.44
C SER A 318 -47.23 -3.30 5.51
N ILE A 319 -48.26 -4.11 5.35
CA ILE A 319 -48.57 -5.25 6.22
C ILE A 319 -48.01 -6.48 5.52
N ILE A 320 -47.10 -7.20 6.18
CA ILE A 320 -46.42 -8.36 5.60
C ILE A 320 -46.89 -9.68 6.17
N ASN A 321 -47.54 -9.67 7.33
CA ASN A 321 -48.14 -10.87 7.90
C ASN A 321 -49.33 -10.53 8.81
N GLN A 322 -50.34 -11.39 8.80
CA GLN A 322 -51.52 -11.29 9.65
C GLN A 322 -51.85 -12.69 10.19
N THR A 323 -52.09 -12.80 11.50
CA THR A 323 -52.44 -14.09 12.14
C THR A 323 -53.69 -13.94 12.99
N GLY A 324 -54.44 -15.03 13.16
CA GLY A 324 -55.63 -15.06 14.02
C GLY A 324 -56.84 -14.30 13.45
N ASN A 325 -57.79 -13.93 14.30
CA ASN A 325 -59.05 -13.29 13.92
C ASN A 325 -58.94 -11.76 13.96
N VAL A 326 -57.93 -11.19 13.32
CA VAL A 326 -57.75 -9.74 13.19
C VAL A 326 -57.83 -9.30 11.73
N THR A 327 -58.13 -8.03 11.49
CA THR A 327 -58.04 -7.37 10.18
C THR A 327 -57.24 -6.09 10.34
N CYS A 328 -56.16 -5.97 9.57
CA CYS A 328 -55.17 -4.92 9.69
C CYS A 328 -55.26 -3.96 8.49
N HIS A 329 -55.25 -2.65 8.74
CA HIS A 329 -55.22 -1.63 7.69
C HIS A 329 -54.24 -0.51 8.07
N ILE A 330 -53.42 -0.08 7.12
CA ILE A 330 -52.63 1.14 7.26
C ILE A 330 -53.47 2.31 6.77
N GLY A 331 -53.60 3.34 7.61
CA GLY A 331 -54.25 4.60 7.26
C GLY A 331 -53.30 5.77 7.42
N GLN A 332 -53.61 6.87 6.74
CA GLN A 332 -52.86 8.12 6.84
C GLN A 332 -53.84 9.27 7.13
N THR A 333 -53.43 10.17 8.00
CA THR A 333 -54.02 11.51 8.15
C THR A 333 -53.10 12.53 7.49
N THR A 334 -53.46 13.81 7.54
CA THR A 334 -52.61 14.90 7.06
C THR A 334 -51.27 15.03 7.79
N SER A 335 -51.15 14.47 9.01
CA SER A 335 -49.96 14.62 9.85
C SER A 335 -49.35 13.31 10.34
N GLN A 336 -50.03 12.17 10.21
CA GLN A 336 -49.61 10.91 10.84
C GLN A 336 -50.03 9.67 10.03
N THR A 337 -49.23 8.60 10.11
CA THR A 337 -49.63 7.26 9.68
C THR A 337 -50.08 6.45 10.89
N TYR A 338 -51.09 5.61 10.73
CA TYR A 338 -51.60 4.76 11.81
C TYR A 338 -51.92 3.34 11.31
N LEU A 339 -51.82 2.37 12.21
CA LEU A 339 -52.33 1.01 12.01
C LEU A 339 -53.72 0.93 12.66
N LYS A 340 -54.73 0.60 11.87
CA LYS A 340 -56.06 0.23 12.35
C LYS A 340 -56.19 -1.28 12.37
N MET A 341 -56.40 -1.85 13.55
CA MET A 341 -56.57 -3.29 13.74
C MET A 341 -57.95 -3.56 14.33
N ASN A 342 -58.75 -4.38 13.64
CA ASN A 342 -60.05 -4.89 14.09
C ASN A 342 -59.92 -6.38 14.42
N GLY A 343 -60.79 -6.94 15.26
CA GLY A 343 -60.74 -8.36 15.66
C GLY A 343 -59.81 -8.67 16.86
N LYS A 344 -59.92 -9.87 17.44
CA LYS A 344 -59.25 -10.32 18.69
C LYS A 344 -58.44 -11.59 18.45
N ASN A 345 -57.57 -11.96 19.39
CA ASN A 345 -56.75 -13.18 19.30
C ASN A 345 -55.96 -13.28 17.99
N GLY A 346 -55.09 -12.30 17.72
CA GLY A 346 -54.30 -12.28 16.49
C GLY A 346 -53.20 -11.21 16.48
N SER A 347 -52.52 -11.06 15.34
CA SER A 347 -51.43 -10.08 15.20
C SER A 347 -51.30 -9.52 13.80
N CYS A 348 -50.87 -8.26 13.68
CA CYS A 348 -50.38 -7.66 12.45
C CYS A 348 -48.86 -7.51 12.50
N THR A 349 -48.15 -7.85 11.43
CA THR A 349 -46.72 -7.54 11.26
C THR A 349 -46.56 -6.54 10.13
N ILE A 350 -45.89 -5.41 10.41
CA ILE A 350 -45.72 -4.31 9.47
C ILE A 350 -44.25 -3.99 9.23
N ILE A 351 -43.93 -3.45 8.06
CA ILE A 351 -42.62 -2.90 7.72
C ILE A 351 -42.77 -1.49 7.16
N GLY A 352 -41.71 -0.69 7.27
CA GLY A 352 -41.55 0.57 6.56
C GLY A 352 -40.59 0.38 5.39
N THR A 353 -40.93 0.96 4.23
CA THR A 353 -40.08 1.02 3.05
C THR A 353 -39.76 2.48 2.72
N LYS A 354 -38.48 2.78 2.50
CA LYS A 354 -38.00 4.09 2.03
C LYS A 354 -36.87 3.86 1.04
N ASP A 355 -36.96 4.47 -0.14
CA ASP A 355 -35.96 4.35 -1.21
C ASP A 355 -35.53 2.90 -1.52
N GLY A 356 -36.49 1.96 -1.45
CA GLY A 356 -36.24 0.52 -1.66
C GLY A 356 -35.64 -0.23 -0.47
N ILE A 357 -35.27 0.46 0.61
CA ILE A 357 -34.76 -0.14 1.85
C ILE A 357 -35.94 -0.45 2.79
N VAL A 358 -35.90 -1.61 3.44
CA VAL A 358 -36.97 -2.14 4.30
C VAL A 358 -36.54 -2.12 5.77
N SER A 359 -37.42 -1.66 6.66
CA SER A 359 -37.21 -1.70 8.11
C SER A 359 -37.26 -3.12 8.67
N ASN A 360 -36.78 -3.28 9.90
CA ASN A 360 -37.13 -4.45 10.69
C ASN A 360 -38.66 -4.55 10.88
N PRO A 361 -39.23 -5.77 10.91
CA PRO A 361 -40.66 -5.96 11.14
C PRO A 361 -41.11 -5.54 12.54
N LEU A 362 -42.22 -4.81 12.62
CA LEU A 362 -42.92 -4.51 13.87
C LEU A 362 -44.18 -5.40 13.99
N LYS A 363 -44.26 -6.18 15.07
CA LYS A 363 -45.43 -7.03 15.37
C LYS A 363 -46.32 -6.40 16.44
N VAL A 364 -47.59 -6.18 16.10
CA VAL A 364 -48.65 -5.68 16.99
C VAL A 364 -49.61 -6.80 17.29
N ILE A 365 -49.91 -7.03 18.57
CA ILE A 365 -50.75 -8.15 19.03
C ILE A 365 -52.08 -7.60 19.58
N ALA A 366 -53.18 -8.19 19.11
CA ALA A 366 -54.51 -8.06 19.71
C ALA A 366 -54.74 -9.31 20.59
N PRO A 367 -54.71 -9.17 21.92
CA PRO A 367 -55.05 -10.28 22.80
C PRO A 367 -56.51 -10.70 22.68
#